data_AF-A0A939NXS5-F1
#
_entry.id   AF-A0A939NXS5-F1
#
_cell.length_a   1.000
_cell.length_b   1.000
_cell.length_c   1.000
_cell.angle_alpha   90.00
_cell.angle_beta   90.00
_cell.angle_gamma   90.00
#
_symmetry.space_group_name_H-M   'P 1'
#
loop_
_entity.id
_entity.type
_entity.pdbx_description
1 polymer ?
#
loop_
_entity_poly.entity_id
_entity_poly.type
_entity_poly.pdbx_seq_one_letter_code
_entity_poly.pdbx_strand_id
1 'polypeptide(L)' 'MNDIDRPTLQRAPTLVGRKCHCGDWAGFGFVKGERDDWWCWKHYPYKTSARLGAALEAAALAQSFAAKVA' A
#
# COMPACT_ATOMS: atom_id res chain seq x y z
N MET A 1 -29.85 -10.51 21.51
CA MET A 1 -29.35 -9.14 21.37
C MET A 1 -28.87 -9.00 19.95
N ASN A 2 -29.52 -8.19 19.12
CA ASN A 2 -29.17 -8.04 17.72
C ASN A 2 -27.99 -7.06 17.62
N ASP A 3 -27.11 -7.22 16.63
CA ASP A 3 -25.89 -6.41 16.54
C ASP A 3 -26.20 -4.91 16.31
N ILE A 4 -27.39 -4.61 15.77
CA ILE A 4 -27.91 -3.25 15.53
C ILE A 4 -28.32 -2.56 16.85
N ASP A 5 -28.68 -3.32 17.88
CA ASP A 5 -29.08 -2.77 19.18
C ASP A 5 -27.88 -2.40 20.04
N ARG A 6 -26.66 -2.66 19.55
CA ARG A 6 -25.44 -2.43 20.31
C ARG A 6 -25.17 -0.92 20.38
N PRO A 7 -24.97 -0.35 21.58
CA PRO A 7 -24.65 1.06 21.70
C PRO A 7 -23.39 1.39 20.90
N THR A 8 -23.45 2.51 20.18
CA THR A 8 -22.33 3.02 19.38
C THR A 8 -21.10 3.14 20.27
N LEU A 9 -19.95 2.67 19.78
CA LEU A 9 -18.69 2.72 20.52
C LEU A 9 -18.36 4.16 20.93
N GLN A 10 -18.53 4.48 22.22
CA GLN A 10 -18.33 5.83 22.76
C GLN A 10 -16.88 6.33 22.68
N ARG A 11 -15.91 5.44 22.44
CA ARG A 11 -14.48 5.75 22.35
C ARG A 11 -13.83 5.23 21.07
N ALA A 12 -14.60 5.11 19.99
CA ALA A 12 -14.02 4.74 18.70
C ALA A 12 -12.99 5.81 18.25
N PRO A 13 -11.79 5.42 17.82
CA PRO A 13 -10.86 6.36 17.21
C PRO A 13 -11.49 6.96 15.95
N THR A 14 -11.37 8.29 15.79
CA THR A 14 -11.87 8.98 14.61
C THR A 14 -11.23 8.41 13.35
N LEU A 15 -12.06 7.94 12.42
CA LEU A 15 -11.62 7.54 11.09
C LEU A 15 -11.33 8.82 10.29
N VAL A 16 -10.07 9.01 9.88
CA VAL A 16 -9.68 10.19 9.09
C VAL A 16 -9.34 9.75 7.68
N GLY A 17 -10.02 10.35 6.70
CA GLY A 17 -9.67 10.23 5.29
C GLY A 17 -8.40 11.01 4.97
N ARG A 18 -7.48 10.40 4.25
CA ARG A 18 -6.15 10.97 3.97
C ARG A 18 -5.89 11.04 2.48
N LYS A 19 -5.17 12.09 2.09
CA LYS A 19 -4.73 12.33 0.71
C LYS A 19 -3.24 12.10 0.62
N CYS A 20 -2.79 11.74 -0.56
CA CYS A 20 -1.39 11.71 -0.92
C CYS A 20 -0.88 13.15 -1.11
N HIS A 21 0.45 13.33 -1.12
CA HIS A 21 1.10 14.60 -1.47
C HIS A 21 0.68 15.13 -2.86
N CYS A 22 0.25 14.27 -3.77
CA CYS A 22 -0.28 14.67 -5.08
C CYS A 22 -1.78 15.04 -5.07
N GLY A 23 -2.43 15.04 -3.91
CA GLY A 23 -3.86 15.34 -3.74
C GLY A 23 -4.82 14.17 -4.00
N ASP A 24 -4.35 13.07 -4.61
CA ASP A 24 -5.15 11.86 -4.83
C ASP A 24 -5.50 11.15 -3.51
N TRP A 25 -6.58 10.39 -3.51
CA TRP A 25 -7.03 9.59 -2.38
C TRP A 25 -5.98 8.54 -1.95
N ALA A 26 -5.65 8.51 -0.66
CA ALA A 26 -4.67 7.58 -0.07
C ALA A 26 -5.28 6.53 0.88
N GLY A 27 -6.48 6.77 1.41
CA GLY A 27 -7.21 5.80 2.25
C GLY A 27 -7.70 6.36 3.58
N PHE A 28 -8.10 5.46 4.47
CA PHE A 28 -8.53 5.79 5.82
C PHE A 28 -7.53 5.28 6.87
N GLY A 29 -7.35 6.05 7.94
CA GLY A 29 -6.53 5.64 9.09
C GLY A 29 -7.14 6.05 10.41
N PHE A 30 -6.76 5.32 11.45
CA PHE A 30 -7.13 5.59 12.85
C PHE A 30 -6.02 6.32 13.62
N VAL A 31 -5.05 6.91 12.91
CA VAL A 31 -3.83 7.47 13.49
C VAL A 31 -4.07 8.90 13.99
N LYS A 32 -3.75 9.16 15.27
CA LYS A 32 -3.59 10.52 15.82
C LYS A 32 -2.27 11.11 15.34
N GLY A 33 -2.32 12.31 14.77
CA GLY A 33 -1.15 13.07 14.30
C GLY A 33 -1.02 13.18 12.78
N GLU A 34 -0.15 14.07 12.33
CA GLU A 34 0.31 14.14 10.95
C GLU A 34 1.44 13.12 10.78
N ARG A 35 1.10 11.88 10.44
CA ARG A 35 2.07 11.06 9.70
C ARG A 35 1.94 11.49 8.24
N ASP A 36 3.04 11.98 7.68
CA ASP A 36 3.08 12.59 6.35
C ASP A 36 3.04 11.56 5.21
N ASP A 37 3.26 10.29 5.54
CA ASP A 37 3.55 9.25 4.56
C ASP A 37 2.28 8.54 4.05
N TRP A 38 1.29 9.32 3.58
CA TRP A 38 0.11 8.76 2.91
C TRP A 38 0.33 8.70 1.40
N TRP A 39 0.08 7.53 0.81
CA TRP A 39 0.31 7.29 -0.60
C TRP A 39 -0.98 6.92 -1.31
N CYS A 40 -1.25 7.58 -2.44
CA CYS A 40 -2.24 7.07 -3.36
C CYS A 40 -1.71 5.81 -4.05
N TRP A 41 -2.58 5.06 -4.70
CA TRP A 41 -2.19 3.83 -5.39
C TRP A 41 -1.07 4.03 -6.42
N LYS A 42 -0.89 5.24 -6.98
CA LYS A 42 0.20 5.53 -7.95
C LYS A 42 1.55 5.73 -7.27
N HIS A 43 1.55 6.44 -6.14
CA HIS A 43 2.76 6.76 -5.38
C HIS A 43 3.06 5.75 -4.28
N TYR A 44 2.35 4.62 -4.24
CA TYR A 44 2.61 3.57 -3.29
C TYR A 44 4.05 3.05 -3.48
N PRO A 45 4.97 3.21 -2.50
CA PRO A 45 6.42 3.02 -2.70
C PRO A 45 6.80 1.63 -3.19
N TYR A 46 5.96 0.64 -2.91
CA TYR A 46 6.19 -0.76 -3.26
C TYR A 46 5.60 -1.14 -4.62
N LYS A 47 4.90 -0.22 -5.31
CA LYS A 47 4.26 -0.51 -6.59
C LYS A 47 5.23 -0.50 -7.77
N THR A 48 6.19 0.41 -7.74
CA THR A 48 7.34 0.45 -8.65
C THR A 48 8.56 -0.10 -7.93
N SER A 49 8.41 -1.23 -7.26
CA SER A 49 9.50 -1.73 -6.43
C SER A 49 10.72 -1.95 -7.32
N ALA A 50 11.87 -1.44 -6.89
CA ALA A 50 13.17 -1.88 -7.41
C ALA A 50 13.28 -3.43 -7.38
N ARG A 51 12.48 -4.09 -6.52
CA ARG A 51 12.27 -5.54 -6.52
C ARG A 51 11.62 -6.09 -7.79
N LEU A 52 10.63 -5.41 -8.38
CA LEU A 52 10.05 -5.81 -9.67
C LEU A 52 11.07 -5.66 -10.79
N GLY A 53 11.81 -4.55 -10.81
CA GLY A 53 12.93 -4.36 -11.75
C GLY A 53 13.99 -5.44 -11.62
N ALA A 54 14.47 -5.68 -10.40
CA ALA A 54 15.45 -6.73 -10.10
C ALA A 54 14.93 -8.14 -10.42
N ALA A 55 13.63 -8.41 -10.19
CA ALA A 55 13.04 -9.69 -10.54
C ALA A 55 12.97 -9.91 -12.06
N LEU A 56 12.66 -8.87 -12.84
CA LEU A 56 12.66 -8.93 -14.30
C LEU A 56 14.09 -9.10 -14.86
N GLU A 57 15.06 -8.37 -14.32
CA GLU A 57 16.48 -8.52 -14.69
C GLU A 57 17.02 -9.91 -14.35
N ALA A 58 16.72 -10.43 -13.15
CA ALA A 58 17.12 -11.78 -12.74
C ALA A 58 16.48 -12.86 -13.62
N ALA A 59 15.21 -12.69 -14.00
CA ALA A 59 14.52 -13.61 -14.92
C ALA A 59 15.15 -13.61 -16.32
N ALA A 60 15.49 -12.43 -16.86
CA ALA A 60 16.18 -12.32 -18.15
C ALA A 60 17.57 -12.97 -18.11
N LEU A 61 18.31 -12.78 -17.01
CA LEU A 61 19.62 -13.39 -16.81
C LEU A 61 19.51 -14.93 -16.76
N ALA A 62 18.55 -15.47 -16.00
CA ALA A 62 18.31 -16.90 -15.89
C ALA A 62 17.98 -17.55 -17.25
N GLN A 63 17.16 -16.90 -18.08
CA GLN A 63 16.88 -17.38 -19.44
C GLN A 63 18.15 -17.39 -20.32
N SER A 64 19.00 -16.37 -20.20
CA SER A 64 20.26 -16.33 -20.96
C SER A 64 21.24 -17.44 -20.57
N PHE A 65 21.24 -17.87 -19.31
CA PHE A 65 22.03 -19.01 -18.85
C PHE A 65 21.42 -20.35 -19.31
N ALA A 66 20.10 -20.50 -19.21
CA ALA A 66 19.41 -21.70 -19.70
C ALA A 66 19.67 -21.92 -21.21
N ALA A 67 19.67 -20.85 -22.01
CA ALA A 67 19.97 -20.91 -23.44
C ALA A 67 21.43 -21.24 -23.77
N LYS A 68 22.38 -21.03 -22.85
CA LYS A 68 23.81 -21.35 -23.04
C LYS A 68 24.19 -22.76 -22.57
N VAL A 69 23.32 -23.41 -21.81
CA VAL A 69 23.54 -24.74 -21.22
C VAL A 69 22.82 -25.84 -22.02
N ALA A 70 21.87 -25.46 -22.89
CA ALA A 70 21.22 -26.34 -23.86
C ALA A 70 22.07 -26.51 -25.13
#